data_AF-A0A925ZMJ7-F1
#
_entry.id   AF-A0A925ZMJ7-F1
#
_cell.length_a   1.000
_cell.length_b   1.000
_cell.length_c   1.000
_cell.angle_alpha   90.00
_cell.angle_beta   90.00
_cell.angle_gamma   90.00
#
_symmetry.space_group_name_H-M   'P 1'
#
loop_
_entity.id
_entity.type
_entity.pdbx_description
1 polymer ?
#
loop_
_entity_poly.entity_id
_entity_poly.type
_entity_poly.pdbx_seq_one_letter_code
_entity_poly.pdbx_strand_id
1 'polypeptide(L)' 'MHTLAESRDVHDCYVRQWYRHAFGRDETPDDEPLLAELQQGFWESGGDIPGLVLNIAVSDAFSHRSSP' A
#
# COMPACT_ATOMS: atom_id res chain seq x y z
N MET A 1 -22.41 11.84 -9.10
CA MET A 1 -20.99 11.78 -9.50
C MET A 1 -20.32 10.87 -8.49
N HIS A 2 -19.87 9.68 -8.89
CA HIS A 2 -19.03 8.86 -8.01
C HIS A 2 -17.64 9.47 -8.04
N THR A 3 -17.13 9.94 -6.91
CA THR A 3 -15.79 10.51 -6.87
C THR A 3 -14.76 9.39 -6.83
N LEU A 4 -13.61 9.58 -7.49
CA LEU A 4 -12.54 8.56 -7.47
C LEU A 4 -12.06 8.24 -6.04
N ALA A 5 -12.22 9.21 -5.13
CA ALA A 5 -11.89 9.06 -3.71
C ALA A 5 -12.82 8.10 -2.94
N GLU A 6 -13.97 7.71 -3.51
CA GLU A 6 -14.89 6.75 -2.89
C GLU A 6 -14.81 5.37 -3.55
N SER A 7 -13.94 5.20 -4.56
CA SER A 7 -13.79 3.95 -5.29
C SER A 7 -12.77 3.04 -4.61
N ARG A 8 -13.23 1.85 -4.20
CA ARG A 8 -12.36 0.80 -3.67
C ARG A 8 -11.27 0.41 -4.67
N ASP A 9 -11.62 0.26 -5.94
CA ASP A 9 -10.65 -0.08 -6.99
C ASP A 9 -9.54 0.98 -7.12
N VAL A 10 -9.89 2.26 -6.98
CA VAL A 10 -8.91 3.35 -7.01
C VAL A 10 -8.03 3.32 -5.77
N HIS A 11 -8.58 3.07 -4.58
CA HIS A 11 -7.81 2.91 -3.35
C HIS A 11 -6.81 1.77 -3.47
N ASP A 12 -7.26 0.60 -3.92
CA ASP A 12 -6.43 -0.60 -4.04
C ASP A 12 -5.31 -0.41 -5.09
N CYS A 13 -5.61 0.29 -6.18
CA CYS A 13 -4.63 0.69 -7.18
C CYS A 13 -3.61 1.66 -6.60
N TYR A 14 -4.05 2.70 -5.89
CA TYR A 14 -3.17 3.70 -5.29
C TYR A 14 -2.18 3.07 -4.29
N VAL A 15 -2.66 2.18 -3.43
CA VAL A 15 -1.82 1.42 -2.49
C VAL A 15 -0.77 0.60 -3.23
N ARG A 16 -1.17 -0.11 -4.29
CA ARG A 16 -0.25 -0.92 -5.10
C ARG A 16 0.84 -0.06 -5.74
N GLN A 17 0.51 1.12 -6.26
CA GLN A 17 1.51 2.01 -6.85
C GLN A 17 2.48 2.56 -5.80
N TRP A 18 2.01 2.90 -4.61
CA TRP A 18 2.89 3.31 -3.51
C TRP A 18 3.78 2.18 -3.00
N TYR A 19 3.22 0.97 -2.91
CA TYR A 19 3.98 -0.23 -2.57
C TYR A 19 5.13 -0.42 -3.57
N ARG A 20 4.84 -0.46 -4.88
CA ARG A 20 5.88 -0.61 -5.92
C ARG A 20 6.93 0.49 -5.87
N HIS A 21 6.50 1.73 -5.64
CA HIS A 21 7.41 2.86 -5.50
C HIS A 21 8.35 2.69 -4.30
N ALA A 22 7.82 2.29 -3.14
CA ALA A 22 8.60 2.12 -1.92
C ALA A 22 9.59 0.95 -1.98
N PHE A 23 9.20 -0.16 -2.63
CA PHE A 23 10.01 -1.36 -2.76
C PHE A 23 10.90 -1.38 -4.01
N GLY A 24 10.67 -0.50 -4.99
CA GLY A 24 11.45 -0.41 -6.22
C GLY A 24 11.29 -1.62 -7.16
N ARG A 25 10.23 -2.40 -6.98
CA ARG A 25 9.90 -3.61 -7.77
C ARG A 25 8.39 -3.81 -7.85
N ASP A 26 7.94 -4.63 -8.80
CA ASP A 26 6.57 -5.14 -8.80
C ASP A 26 6.35 -6.10 -7.60
N GLU A 27 5.08 -6.22 -7.17
CA GLU A 27 4.70 -7.19 -6.15
C GLU A 27 4.93 -8.64 -6.61
N THR A 28 5.34 -9.48 -5.66
CA THR A 28 5.40 -10.94 -5.80
C THR A 28 4.23 -11.57 -5.05
N PRO A 29 3.94 -12.86 -5.25
CA PRO A 29 2.91 -13.56 -4.47
C PRO A 29 3.14 -13.51 -2.95
N ASP A 30 4.39 -13.43 -2.50
CA ASP A 30 4.73 -13.35 -1.07
C ASP A 30 4.32 -12.01 -0.43
N ASP A 31 4.08 -10.97 -1.24
CA ASP A 31 3.66 -9.65 -0.75
C ASP A 31 2.15 -9.56 -0.53
N GLU A 32 1.36 -10.53 -1.00
CA GLU A 32 -0.10 -10.49 -0.97
C GLU A 32 -0.68 -10.23 0.43
N PRO A 33 -0.19 -10.86 1.52
CA PRO A 33 -0.72 -10.59 2.86
C PRO A 33 -0.53 -9.13 3.29
N LEU A 34 0.68 -8.57 3.09
CA LEU A 34 0.99 -7.18 3.43
C LEU A 34 0.21 -6.21 2.53
N LEU A 35 0.12 -6.51 1.24
CA LEU A 35 -0.60 -5.66 0.29
C LEU A 35 -2.09 -5.60 0.65
N ALA A 36 -2.70 -6.72 1.02
CA ALA A 36 -4.09 -6.79 1.47
C ALA A 36 -4.31 -5.99 2.77
N GLU A 37 -3.38 -6.05 3.72
CA GLU A 37 -3.42 -5.27 4.96
C GLU A 37 -3.36 -3.75 4.67
N LEU A 38 -2.41 -3.31 3.83
CA LEU A 38 -2.27 -1.91 3.44
C LEU A 38 -3.51 -1.40 2.70
N GLN A 39 -4.10 -2.21 1.82
CA GLN A 39 -5.33 -1.90 1.09
C GLN A 39 -6.51 -1.73 2.02
N GLN A 40 -6.69 -2.64 2.97
CA GLN A 40 -7.73 -2.54 3.99
C GLN A 40 -7.55 -1.28 4.86
N GLY A 41 -6.34 -1.04 5.38
CA GLY A 41 -6.07 0.14 6.21
C GLY A 41 -6.27 1.46 5.46
N PHE A 42 -5.89 1.52 4.18
CA PHE A 42 -6.09 2.72 3.36
C PHE A 42 -7.57 2.97 3.03
N TRP A 43 -8.36 1.91 2.84
CA TRP A 43 -9.81 2.01 2.68
C TRP A 43 -10.50 2.48 3.96
N GLU A 44 -10.19 1.86 5.10
CA GLU A 44 -10.82 2.18 6.39
C GLU A 44 -10.47 3.58 6.91
N SER A 45 -9.27 4.08 6.59
CA SER A 45 -8.86 5.45 6.90
C SER A 45 -9.51 6.53 6.01
N GLY A 46 -10.24 6.12 4.96
CA GLY A 46 -10.79 7.06 3.97
C GLY A 46 -9.72 7.68 3.08
N GLY A 47 -8.57 7.02 2.91
CA GLY A 47 -7.51 7.46 2.01
C GLY A 47 -6.40 8.29 2.67
N ASP A 48 -6.04 8.00 3.92
CA ASP A 48 -4.94 8.69 4.61
C ASP A 48 -3.57 8.36 3.98
N ILE A 49 -3.06 9.28 3.16
CA ILE A 49 -1.80 9.12 2.44
C ILE A 49 -0.59 9.09 3.40
N PRO A 50 -0.41 10.05 4.33
CA PRO A 50 0.63 9.93 5.34
C PRO A 50 0.58 8.61 6.12
N GLY A 51 -0.62 8.16 6.51
CA GLY A 51 -0.82 6.88 7.18
C GLY A 51 -0.36 5.69 6.34
N LEU A 52 -0.70 5.66 5.04
CA LEU A 52 -0.22 4.63 4.11
C LEU A 52 1.31 4.59 4.04
N VAL A 53 1.97 5.74 3.89
CA VAL A 53 3.44 5.80 3.81
C VAL A 53 4.08 5.32 5.11
N LEU A 54 3.52 5.70 6.25
CA LEU A 54 3.99 5.22 7.56
C LEU A 54 3.85 3.70 7.67
N ASN A 55 2.68 3.15 7.34
CA ASN A 55 2.43 1.71 7.41
C ASN A 55 3.35 0.90 6.49
N ILE A 56 3.66 1.41 5.29
CA ILE A 56 4.67 0.82 4.42
C ILE A 56 6.05 0.83 5.10
N ALA A 57 6.48 2.00 5.62
CA ALA A 57 7.81 2.19 6.16
C ALA A 57 8.09 1.34 7.42
N VAL A 58 7.07 1.08 8.24
CA VAL A 58 7.20 0.27 9.46
C VAL A 58 6.90 -1.21 9.26
N SER A 59 6.49 -1.62 8.05
CA SER A 59 6.24 -3.04 7.74
C SER A 59 7.53 -3.86 7.88
N ASP A 60 7.39 -5.12 8.31
CA ASP A 60 8.53 -6.04 8.42
C ASP A 60 9.24 -6.23 7.07
N ALA A 61 8.47 -6.31 5.98
CA ALA A 61 9.00 -6.47 4.63
C ALA A 61 9.89 -5.28 4.21
N PHE A 62 9.50 -4.06 4.58
CA PHE A 62 10.30 -2.87 4.28
C PHE A 62 11.50 -2.73 5.22
N SER A 63 11.31 -2.97 6.51
CA SER A 63 12.34 -2.81 7.55
C SER A 63 13.48 -3.80 7.41
N HIS A 64 13.19 -5.03 6.98
CA HIS A 64 14.18 -6.09 6.79
C HIS A 64 14.67 -6.20 5.34
N ARG A 65 14.32 -5.24 4.47
CA ARG A 65 14.89 -5.23 3.12
C ARG A 65 16.40 -5.08 3.24
N SER A 66 17.13 -6.05 2.71
CA SER A 66 18.57 -5.91 2.59
C SER A 66 18.83 -4.79 1.59
N SER A 67 19.44 -3.69 2.04
CA SER A 67 20.00 -2.71 1.12
C SER A 67 21.02 -3.44 0.26
N PRO A 68 21.03 -3.25 -1.08
CA PRO A 68 22.13 -3.74 -1.90
C PRO A 68 23.49 -3.20 -1.41
#